data_AF-A0A1V2AUI6-F1
#
_entry.id   AF-A0A1V2AUI6-F1
#
_cell.length_a   1.000
_cell.length_b   1.000
_cell.length_c   1.000
_cell.angle_alpha   90.00
_cell.angle_beta   90.00
_cell.angle_gamma   90.00
#
_symmetry.space_group_name_H-M   'P 1'
#
loop_
_entity.id
_entity.type
_entity.pdbx_description
1 polymer ?
#
loop_
_entity_poly.entity_id
_entity_poly.type
_entity_poly.pdbx_seq_one_letter_code
_entity_poly.pdbx_strand_id
1 'polypeptide(L)'
;MVLSLGLKVAEFRGCEFVNEIFKVLSDPEKKGHELLPDGCRNSYDIAGADQRRIICDFIVGMTDRYAIEFYGRLKSENEERTFKSILNKAGQINDLPCFV
;
A
#
# COMPACT_ATOMS: atom_id res chain seq x y z
N MET A 1 -3.84 -13.49 -23.16
CA MET A 1 -4.71 -13.07 -22.05
C MET A 1 -4.77 -14.20 -21.04
N VAL A 2 -4.19 -14.02 -19.86
CA VAL A 2 -4.14 -15.09 -18.83
C VAL A 2 -5.49 -15.11 -18.11
N LEU A 3 -6.14 -16.28 -18.03
CA LEU A 3 -7.58 -16.43 -17.71
C LEU A 3 -7.86 -17.17 -16.39
N SER A 4 -6.87 -17.41 -15.53
CA SER A 4 -7.16 -18.14 -14.29
C SER A 4 -7.94 -17.27 -13.30
N LEU A 5 -8.96 -17.86 -12.66
CA LEU A 5 -9.79 -17.19 -11.67
C LEU A 5 -8.95 -16.62 -10.52
N GLY A 6 -7.94 -17.37 -10.07
CA GLY A 6 -7.01 -16.92 -9.02
C GLY A 6 -6.23 -15.67 -9.41
N LEU A 7 -5.76 -15.56 -10.66
CA LEU A 7 -5.05 -14.37 -11.13
C LEU A 7 -5.97 -13.16 -11.20
N LYS A 8 -7.22 -13.33 -11.67
CA LYS A 8 -8.23 -12.25 -11.68
C LYS A 8 -8.56 -11.75 -10.29
N VAL A 9 -8.64 -12.65 -9.30
CA VAL A 9 -8.87 -12.26 -7.89
C VAL A 9 -7.68 -11.50 -7.33
N ALA A 10 -6.45 -11.92 -7.66
CA ALA A 10 -5.24 -11.22 -7.24
C ALA A 10 -5.15 -9.82 -7.87
N GLU A 11 -5.43 -9.69 -9.17
CA GLU A 11 -5.47 -8.42 -9.89
C GLU A 11 -6.51 -7.46 -9.30
N PHE A 12 -7.73 -7.94 -9.09
CA PHE A 12 -8.80 -7.14 -8.48
C PHE A 12 -8.40 -6.60 -7.10
N ARG A 13 -7.84 -7.47 -6.24
CA ARG A 13 -7.41 -7.08 -4.90
C ARG A 13 -6.22 -6.10 -4.92
N GLY A 14 -5.26 -6.30 -5.82
CA GLY A 14 -4.15 -5.37 -6.01
C GLY A 14 -4.65 -3.96 -6.37
N CYS A 15 -5.59 -3.88 -7.30
CA CYS A 15 -6.25 -2.62 -7.66
C CYS A 15 -7.00 -1.98 -6.48
N GLU A 16 -7.68 -2.78 -5.65
CA GLU A 16 -8.34 -2.27 -4.44
C GLU A 16 -7.34 -1.66 -3.44
N PHE A 17 -6.23 -2.35 -3.16
CA PHE A 17 -5.21 -1.84 -2.23
C PHE A 17 -4.62 -0.52 -2.71
N VAL A 18 -4.21 -0.45 -3.98
CA VAL A 18 -3.63 0.76 -4.57
C VAL A 18 -4.62 1.92 -4.51
N ASN A 19 -5.88 1.68 -4.85
CA ASN A 19 -6.92 2.71 -4.80
C ASN A 19 -7.17 3.22 -3.38
N GLU A 20 -7.24 2.34 -2.39
CA GLU A 20 -7.44 2.75 -1.00
C GLU A 20 -6.24 3.52 -0.44
N ILE A 21 -5.00 3.08 -0.73
CA ILE A 21 -3.79 3.80 -0.34
C ILE A 21 -3.79 5.21 -0.94
N PHE A 22 -4.07 5.32 -2.25
CA PHE A 22 -4.13 6.62 -2.92
C PHE A 22 -5.19 7.53 -2.30
N LYS A 23 -6.40 7.02 -2.05
CA LYS A 23 -7.47 7.79 -1.40
C LYS A 23 -7.02 8.33 -0.05
N VAL A 24 -6.46 7.48 0.81
CA VAL A 24 -6.00 7.89 2.15
C VAL A 24 -4.91 8.96 2.06
N LEU A 25 -3.92 8.78 1.18
CA LEU A 25 -2.82 9.74 1.03
C LEU A 25 -3.27 11.07 0.41
N SER A 26 -4.26 11.03 -0.49
CA SER A 26 -4.79 12.21 -1.18
C SER A 26 -5.87 12.97 -0.38
N ASP A 27 -6.29 12.44 0.77
CA ASP A 27 -7.32 13.05 1.64
C ASP A 27 -6.73 14.26 2.39
N PRO A 28 -7.17 15.50 2.07
CA PRO A 28 -6.65 16.71 2.70
C PRO A 28 -7.14 16.86 4.14
N GLU A 29 -8.32 16.32 4.49
CA GLU A 29 -8.92 16.50 5.82
C GLU A 29 -8.20 15.66 6.87
N LYS A 30 -7.79 14.45 6.49
CA LYS A 30 -7.06 13.51 7.37
C LYS A 30 -5.55 13.73 7.38
N LYS A 31 -5.06 14.75 6.67
CA LYS A 31 -3.62 15.01 6.46
C LYS A 31 -2.86 13.75 6.03
N GLY A 32 -3.39 13.02 5.04
CA GLY A 32 -2.81 11.74 4.60
C GLY A 32 -1.36 11.82 4.11
N HIS A 33 -0.93 12.98 3.62
CA HIS A 33 0.45 13.26 3.25
C HIS A 33 1.45 13.09 4.40
N GLU A 34 1.02 13.17 5.67
CA GLU A 34 1.86 12.89 6.85
C GLU A 34 2.25 11.40 6.99
N LEU A 35 1.69 10.52 6.18
CA LEU A 35 2.05 9.11 6.14
C LEU A 35 3.13 8.82 5.07
N LEU A 36 3.47 9.81 4.24
CA LEU A 36 4.56 9.71 3.29
C LEU A 36 5.92 9.74 4.01
N PRO A 37 6.92 8.99 3.51
CA PRO A 37 8.30 9.13 3.95
C PRO A 37 8.81 10.57 3.81
N ASP A 38 9.73 10.99 4.68
CA ASP A 38 10.20 12.38 4.74
C ASP A 38 10.70 12.92 3.39
N GLY A 39 11.41 12.10 2.61
CA GLY A 39 11.87 12.48 1.27
C GLY A 39 10.72 12.80 0.31
N CYS A 40 9.67 11.97 0.31
CA CYS A 40 8.48 12.18 -0.52
C CYS A 40 7.63 13.34 -0.01
N ARG A 41 7.56 13.54 1.31
CA ARG A 41 6.82 14.64 1.94
C ARG A 41 7.40 16.00 1.58
N ASN A 42 8.73 16.12 1.63
CA ASN A 42 9.41 17.34 1.21
C ASN A 42 9.08 17.68 -0.26
N SER A 43 9.09 16.69 -1.15
CA SER A 43 8.68 16.89 -2.54
C SER A 43 7.20 17.24 -2.66
N TYR A 44 6.33 16.63 -1.85
CA TYR A 44 4.90 16.90 -1.82
C TYR A 44 4.58 18.34 -1.39
N ASP A 45 5.25 18.84 -0.36
CA ASP A 45 5.05 20.19 0.17
C ASP A 45 5.46 21.28 -0.85
N ILE A 46 6.45 20.98 -1.67
CA ILE A 46 6.96 21.88 -2.73
C ILE A 46 6.13 21.76 -4.03
N ALA A 47 5.52 20.59 -4.29
CA ALA A 47 4.90 20.26 -5.58
C ALA A 47 3.64 21.06 -5.94
N GLY A 48 2.96 21.69 -4.97
CA GLY A 48 1.76 22.50 -5.21
C GLY A 48 0.67 21.71 -5.96
N ALA A 49 0.40 22.07 -7.22
CA ALA A 49 -0.59 21.38 -8.05
C ALA A 49 -0.23 19.91 -8.37
N ASP A 50 1.05 19.56 -8.31
CA ASP A 50 1.56 18.22 -8.65
C ASP A 50 1.63 17.25 -7.45
N GLN A 51 1.05 17.63 -6.31
CA GLN A 51 0.98 16.81 -5.09
C GLN A 51 0.49 15.37 -5.32
N ARG A 52 -0.54 15.21 -6.15
CA ARG A 52 -1.08 13.87 -6.50
C ARG A 52 -0.09 13.03 -7.29
N ARG A 53 0.78 13.66 -8.09
CA ARG A 53 1.81 12.96 -8.87
C ARG A 53 2.87 12.35 -7.95
N ILE A 54 3.28 13.09 -6.91
CA ILE A 54 4.22 12.58 -5.90
C ILE A 54 3.66 11.35 -5.19
N ILE A 55 2.36 11.34 -4.87
CA ILE A 55 1.69 10.17 -4.29
C ILE A 55 1.72 8.99 -5.27
N CYS A 56 1.42 9.21 -6.55
CA CYS A 56 1.50 8.14 -7.56
C CYS A 56 2.92 7.59 -7.70
N ASP A 57 3.94 8.45 -7.75
CA ASP A 57 5.33 8.03 -7.88
C ASP A 57 5.77 7.22 -6.64
N PHE A 58 5.30 7.59 -5.46
CA PHE A 58 5.50 6.79 -4.24
C PHE A 58 4.84 5.41 -4.33
N ILE A 59 3.59 5.33 -4.79
CA ILE A 59 2.85 4.05 -4.96
C ILE A 59 3.51 3.16 -6.00
N VAL A 60 3.94 3.70 -7.14
CA VAL A 60 4.61 2.95 -8.22
C VAL A 60 5.98 2.43 -7.76
N GLY A 61 6.62 3.11 -6.81
CA GLY A 61 7.87 2.66 -6.18
C GLY A 61 7.70 1.55 -5.14
N MET A 62 6.47 1.16 -4.78
CA MET A 62 6.23 0.11 -3.79
C MET A 62 6.43 -1.29 -4.38
N THR A 63 6.89 -2.21 -3.54
CA THR A 63 6.76 -3.66 -3.81
C THR A 63 5.41 -4.15 -3.31
N ASP A 64 4.88 -5.24 -3.87
CA ASP A 64 3.59 -5.83 -3.44
C ASP A 64 3.55 -6.10 -1.94
N ARG A 65 4.65 -6.64 -1.40
CA ARG A 65 4.80 -6.89 0.04
C ARG A 65 4.70 -5.59 0.84
N TYR A 66 5.42 -4.54 0.40
CA TYR A 66 5.39 -3.26 1.09
C TYR A 66 4.01 -2.60 1.01
N ALA A 67 3.32 -2.67 -0.13
CA ALA A 67 1.97 -2.13 -0.29
C ALA A 67 0.97 -2.79 0.68
N ILE A 68 1.07 -4.11 0.86
CA ILE A 68 0.27 -4.87 1.82
C ILE A 68 0.59 -4.45 3.26
N GLU A 69 1.88 -4.36 3.62
CA GLU A 69 2.29 -3.95 4.97
C GLU A 69 1.85 -2.51 5.28
N PHE A 70 1.99 -1.61 4.30
CA PHE A 70 1.55 -0.22 4.40
C PHE A 70 0.04 -0.13 4.57
N TYR A 71 -0.74 -0.81 3.71
CA TYR A 71 -2.19 -0.90 3.84
C TYR A 71 -2.62 -1.49 5.20
N GLY A 72 -1.90 -2.52 5.67
CA GLY A 72 -2.08 -3.09 6.99
C GLY A 72 -1.94 -2.05 8.10
N ARG A 73 -0.92 -1.17 8.04
CA ARG A 73 -0.73 -0.08 9.01
C ARG A 73 -1.86 0.96 8.95
N LEU A 74 -2.37 1.27 7.75
CA LEU A 74 -3.50 2.18 7.58
C LEU A 74 -4.80 1.67 8.22
N LYS A 75 -5.00 0.34 8.29
CA LYS A 75 -6.21 -0.31 8.82
C LYS A 75 -6.04 -0.95 10.21
N SER A 76 -4.81 -1.10 10.70
CA SER A 76 -4.51 -1.77 11.98
C SER A 76 -4.67 -0.88 13.22
N GLU A 77 -5.23 0.31 13.09
CA GLU A 77 -5.95 0.90 14.22
C GLU A 77 -7.24 0.12 14.56
N ASN A 78 -7.66 -0.89 13.75
CA ASN A 78 -8.77 -1.77 14.15
C ASN A 78 -8.76 -3.25 13.72
N GLU A 79 -8.05 -3.71 12.67
CA GLU A 79 -8.25 -5.10 12.16
C GLU A 79 -7.02 -5.83 11.60
N GLU A 80 -6.02 -6.14 12.44
CA GLU A 80 -4.88 -7.01 12.08
C GLU A 80 -5.26 -8.44 11.64
N ARG A 81 -6.50 -8.89 11.91
CA ARG A 81 -6.86 -10.32 11.91
C ARG A 81 -7.25 -10.89 10.55
N THR A 82 -7.67 -10.08 9.58
CA THR A 82 -8.28 -10.61 8.33
C THR A 82 -7.24 -11.07 7.30
N PHE A 83 -6.03 -10.49 7.29
CA PHE A 83 -5.07 -10.72 6.21
C PHE A 83 -4.02 -11.80 6.47
N LYS A 84 -3.57 -11.98 7.73
CA LYS A 84 -2.69 -13.12 8.11
C LYS A 84 -3.33 -14.47 7.73
N SER A 85 -4.66 -14.54 7.71
CA SER A 85 -5.44 -15.73 7.30
C SER A 85 -5.29 -16.10 5.83
N ILE A 86 -5.16 -15.12 4.93
CA ILE A 86 -5.03 -15.35 3.48
C ILE A 86 -3.62 -15.83 3.14
N LEU A 87 -2.59 -15.20 3.72
CA LEU A 87 -1.20 -15.61 3.52
C LEU A 87 -0.91 -16.98 4.18
N ASN A 88 -1.50 -17.30 5.34
CA ASN A 88 -1.32 -18.61 5.96
C ASN A 88 -1.90 -19.77 5.13
N LYS A 89 -2.93 -19.51 4.32
CA LYS A 89 -3.46 -20.53 3.39
C LYS A 89 -2.58 -20.73 2.15
N ALA A 90 -1.69 -19.78 1.84
CA ALA A 90 -0.79 -19.84 0.69
C ALA A 90 0.57 -20.49 1.00
N GLY A 91 0.88 -20.79 2.26
CA GLY A 91 2.04 -21.59 2.65
C GLY A 91 3.35 -20.81 2.85
N GLN A 92 3.95 -21.08 4.02
CA GLN A 92 5.32 -20.81 4.48
C GLN A 92 5.67 -19.36 4.87
N ILE A 93 5.41 -19.06 6.15
CA ILE A 93 6.32 -18.27 6.99
C ILE A 93 7.39 -19.25 7.47
N ASN A 94 8.65 -18.92 7.21
CA ASN A 94 9.93 -19.27 7.87
C ASN A 94 10.96 -18.86 6.81
N ASP A 95 11.55 -17.67 6.82
CA ASP A 95 12.52 -17.21 7.81
C ASP A 95 12.58 -15.66 7.80
N LEU A 96 12.65 -15.05 8.98
CA LEU A 96 13.27 -13.72 9.10
C LEU A 96 14.76 -13.88 8.72
N PRO A 97 15.33 -12.87 8.07
CA PRO A 97 16.14 -11.99 8.89
C PRO A 97 15.78 -10.52 8.69
N CYS A 98 15.80 -9.79 9.81
CA CYS A 98 16.11 -8.36 9.82
C CYS A 98 17.29 -8.09 8.88
N PHE A 99 17.14 -7.27 7.86
CA PHE A 99 18.22 -6.68 7.02
C PHE A 99 17.50 -5.77 6.01
N VAL A 100 17.82 -4.51 5.76
CA VAL A 100 18.83 -3.53 6.20
C VAL A 100 18.14 -2.17 6.08
#